data_AF-A0AAU9S2I4-F1
#
_entry.id   AF-A0AAU9S2I4-F1
#
_cell.length_a   1.000
_cell.length_b   1.000
_cell.length_c   1.000
_cell.angle_alpha   90.00
_cell.angle_beta   90.00
_cell.angle_gamma   90.00
#
_symmetry.space_group_name_H-M   'P 1'
#
loop_
_entity.id
_entity.type
_entity.pdbx_description
1 polymer ?
#
loop_
_entity_poly.entity_id
_entity_poly.type
_entity_poly.pdbx_seq_one_letter_code
_entity_poly.pdbx_strand_id
1 'polypeptide(L)'
;MLLCRSEEELSEIQGTQLLNTTLGVKEYVESEFEKLEEEVILPHKQLFPFPITLEDFFWAFGILRSRAFSRLRNQNLVLIPCVDLVCSPSPSSSQI
;
A
#
# COMPACT_ATOMS: atom_id res chain seq x y z
N MET A 1 4.67 4.75 6.19
CA MET A 1 4.69 3.86 5.01
C MET A 1 5.94 3.01 5.11
N LEU A 2 5.88 1.88 5.84
CA LEU A 2 7.07 1.06 6.15
C LEU A 2 7.31 -0.09 5.15
N LEU A 3 6.35 -0.35 4.25
CA LEU A 3 6.43 -1.42 3.27
C LEU A 3 7.48 -1.18 2.17
N CYS A 4 7.88 0.07 1.97
CA CYS A 4 8.84 0.49 0.94
C CYS A 4 10.20 0.89 1.53
N ARG A 5 10.45 0.59 2.82
CA ARG A 5 11.76 0.84 3.43
C ARG A 5 12.78 -0.20 3.00
N SER A 6 14.04 0.21 2.91
CA SER A 6 15.15 -0.73 2.73
C SER A 6 15.41 -1.53 4.01
N GLU A 7 16.15 -2.64 3.90
CA GLU A 7 16.51 -3.48 5.05
C GLU A 7 17.30 -2.70 6.10
N GLU A 8 18.15 -1.76 5.67
CA GLU A 8 18.93 -0.90 6.55
C GLU A 8 18.01 0.00 7.39
N GLU A 9 16.99 0.60 6.80
CA GLU A 9 16.06 1.44 7.55
C GLU A 9 15.07 0.62 8.40
N LEU A 10 14.86 -0.67 8.09
CA LEU A 10 14.11 -1.60 8.94
C LEU A 10 14.94 -2.06 10.15
N SER A 11 16.27 -2.09 10.02
CA SER A 11 17.18 -2.40 11.13
C SER A 11 17.11 -1.34 12.26
N GLU A 12 16.80 -0.09 11.92
CA GLU A 12 16.63 0.99 12.91
C GLU A 12 15.42 0.79 13.83
N ILE A 13 14.42 0.01 13.38
CA ILE A 13 13.20 -0.29 14.14
C ILE A 13 13.18 -1.72 14.69
N GLN A 14 14.33 -2.39 14.70
CA GLN A 14 14.53 -3.73 15.23
C GLN A 14 14.17 -3.79 16.72
N GLY A 15 13.37 -4.80 17.09
CA GLY A 15 12.86 -4.97 18.46
C GLY A 15 11.50 -4.31 18.73
N THR A 16 10.91 -3.63 17.75
CA THR A 16 9.55 -3.08 17.88
C THR A 16 8.49 -4.09 17.40
N GLN A 17 7.30 -4.10 18.02
CA GLN A 17 6.13 -4.83 17.52
C GLN A 17 5.72 -4.38 16.10
N LEU A 18 6.10 -3.15 15.75
CA LEU A 18 5.86 -2.55 14.43
C LEU A 18 6.68 -3.24 13.33
N LEU A 19 7.91 -3.69 13.62
CA LEU A 19 8.73 -4.43 12.65
C LEU A 19 8.08 -5.77 12.30
N ASN A 20 7.68 -6.57 13.30
CA ASN A 20 7.05 -7.87 13.07
C ASN A 20 5.73 -7.75 12.28
N THR A 21 4.92 -6.73 12.60
CA THR A 21 3.70 -6.45 11.83
C THR A 21 4.01 -6.02 10.40
N THR A 22 5.08 -5.25 10.18
CA THR A 22 5.47 -4.80 8.84
C THR A 22 5.99 -5.95 7.99
N LEU A 23 6.81 -6.83 8.55
CA LEU A 23 7.33 -8.03 7.87
C LEU A 23 6.19 -8.97 7.47
N GLY A 24 5.27 -9.27 8.39
CA GLY A 24 4.12 -10.14 8.08
C GLY A 24 3.19 -9.55 7.00
N VAL A 25 3.01 -8.23 6.96
CA VAL A 25 2.24 -7.59 5.87
C VAL A 25 3.01 -7.63 4.56
N LYS A 26 4.34 -7.51 4.58
CA LYS A 26 5.18 -7.60 3.37
C LYS A 26 5.10 -9.00 2.75
N GLU A 27 5.30 -10.04 3.55
CA GLU A 27 5.19 -11.45 3.14
C GLU A 27 3.79 -11.76 2.58
N TYR A 28 2.74 -11.25 3.24
CA TYR A 28 1.37 -11.41 2.75
C TYR A 28 1.19 -10.78 1.37
N VAL A 29 1.60 -9.52 1.19
CA VAL A 29 1.45 -8.79 -0.08
C VAL A 29 2.26 -9.46 -1.20
N GLU A 30 3.44 -10.01 -0.90
CA GLU A 30 4.23 -10.81 -1.86
C GLU A 30 3.47 -12.05 -2.30
N SER A 31 2.93 -12.82 -1.35
CA SER A 31 2.16 -14.04 -1.68
C SER A 31 0.89 -13.77 -2.49
N GLU A 32 0.25 -12.60 -2.29
CA GLU A 32 -0.91 -12.20 -3.07
C GLU A 32 -0.53 -11.73 -4.47
N PHE A 33 0.65 -11.12 -4.63
CA PHE A 33 1.17 -10.75 -5.94
C PHE A 33 1.47 -11.97 -6.81
N GLU A 34 2.11 -13.00 -6.24
CA GLU A 34 2.40 -14.25 -6.95
C GLU A 34 1.12 -14.90 -7.49
N LYS A 35 0.06 -14.99 -6.66
CA LYS A 35 -1.25 -15.50 -7.08
C LYS A 35 -1.88 -14.63 -8.17
N LEU A 36 -1.84 -13.31 -8.02
CA LEU A 36 -2.38 -12.38 -9.01
C LEU A 36 -1.66 -12.51 -10.36
N GLU A 37 -0.34 -12.70 -10.31
CA GLU A 37 0.47 -12.88 -11.51
C GLU A 37 0.07 -14.15 -12.25
N GLU A 38 0.00 -15.28 -11.55
CA GLU A 38 -0.36 -16.58 -12.12
C GLU A 38 -1.81 -16.65 -12.62
N GLU A 39 -2.76 -16.11 -11.86
CA GLU A 39 -4.19 -16.28 -12.12
C GLU A 39 -4.77 -15.19 -13.04
N VAL A 40 -4.19 -13.98 -13.04
CA VAL A 40 -4.77 -12.83 -13.74
C VAL A 40 -3.84 -12.23 -14.76
N ILE A 41 -2.59 -11.88 -14.39
CA ILE A 41 -1.69 -11.12 -15.28
C ILE A 41 -1.19 -11.99 -16.43
N LEU A 42 -0.64 -13.17 -16.13
CA LEU A 42 -0.09 -14.09 -17.13
C LEU A 42 -1.14 -14.67 -18.09
N PRO A 43 -2.37 -15.00 -17.66
CA PRO A 43 -3.42 -15.45 -18.57
C PRO A 43 -3.97 -14.34 -19.47
N HIS A 44 -3.92 -13.08 -19.02
CA HIS A 44 -4.52 -11.92 -19.70
C HIS A 44 -3.49 -10.90 -20.19
N LYS A 45 -2.36 -11.34 -20.75
CA LYS A 45 -1.28 -10.45 -21.27
C LYS A 45 -1.75 -9.39 -22.27
N GLN A 46 -2.90 -9.61 -22.92
CA GLN A 46 -3.51 -8.62 -23.82
C GLN A 46 -3.95 -7.35 -23.08
N LEU A 47 -4.37 -7.49 -21.81
CA LEU A 47 -4.76 -6.39 -20.93
C LEU A 47 -3.55 -5.79 -20.19
N PHE A 48 -2.47 -6.57 -20.05
CA PHE A 48 -1.23 -6.18 -19.37
C PHE A 48 -0.05 -6.21 -20.35
N PRO A 49 0.05 -5.21 -21.25
CA PRO A 49 1.05 -5.19 -22.32
C PRO A 49 2.49 -4.98 -21.82
N PHE A 50 2.65 -4.51 -20.57
CA PHE A 50 3.93 -4.30 -19.92
C PHE A 50 4.08 -5.27 -18.74
N PRO A 51 5.30 -5.77 -18.47
CA PRO A 51 5.55 -6.57 -17.27
C PRO A 51 5.26 -5.73 -16.02
N ILE A 52 4.53 -6.32 -15.08
CA ILE A 52 4.26 -5.72 -13.77
C ILE A 52 5.24 -6.38 -12.80
N THR A 53 6.00 -5.58 -12.06
CA THR A 53 6.93 -6.08 -11.06
C THR A 53 6.31 -6.08 -9.67
N LEU A 54 6.93 -6.81 -8.73
CA LEU A 54 6.56 -6.77 -7.32
C LEU A 54 6.68 -5.35 -6.73
N GLU A 55 7.64 -4.55 -7.21
CA GLU A 55 7.80 -3.15 -6.79
C GLU A 55 6.61 -2.30 -7.22
N ASP A 56 6.11 -2.47 -8.45
CA ASP A 56 4.91 -1.80 -8.95
C ASP A 56 3.68 -2.15 -8.11
N PHE A 57 3.57 -3.42 -7.68
CA PHE A 57 2.49 -3.88 -6.83
C PHE A 57 2.57 -3.28 -5.43
N PHE A 58 3.76 -3.25 -4.80
CA PHE A 58 3.96 -2.57 -3.53
C PHE A 58 3.66 -1.07 -3.62
N TRP A 59 4.05 -0.43 -4.71
CA TRP A 59 3.72 0.97 -4.97
C TRP A 59 2.20 1.17 -5.01
N ALA A 60 1.48 0.39 -5.81
CA ALA A 60 0.03 0.48 -5.93
C ALA A 60 -0.68 0.20 -4.59
N PHE A 61 -0.26 -0.83 -3.86
CA PHE A 61 -0.76 -1.14 -2.52
C PHE A 61 -0.51 0.01 -1.54
N GLY A 62 0.69 0.61 -1.60
CA GLY A 62 1.08 1.77 -0.81
C GLY A 62 0.18 2.98 -1.09
N ILE A 63 -0.12 3.25 -2.36
CA ILE A 63 -1.05 4.30 -2.77
C ILE A 63 -2.45 4.02 -2.23
N LEU A 64 -2.99 2.82 -2.41
CA LEU A 64 -4.31 2.46 -1.89
C LEU A 64 -4.40 2.64 -0.38
N ARG A 65 -3.42 2.13 0.38
CA ARG A 65 -3.44 2.23 1.84
C ARG A 65 -3.29 3.66 2.37
N SER A 66 -2.54 4.52 1.67
CA SER A 66 -2.24 5.87 2.13
C SER A 66 -3.22 6.93 1.65
N ARG A 67 -3.89 6.69 0.51
CA ARG A 67 -4.70 7.71 -0.19
C ARG A 67 -6.17 7.31 -0.38
N ALA A 68 -6.52 6.04 -0.28
CA ALA A 68 -7.91 5.65 -0.48
C ALA A 68 -8.78 6.05 0.71
N PHE A 69 -9.96 6.56 0.40
CA PHE A 69 -10.99 6.88 1.38
C PHE A 69 -11.84 5.63 1.61
N SER A 70 -11.93 5.21 2.87
CA SER A 70 -12.74 4.05 3.29
C SER A 70 -14.10 4.43 3.90
N ARG A 71 -14.37 5.73 4.07
CA ARG A 71 -15.56 6.25 4.77
C ARG A 71 -16.46 7.10 3.87
N LEU A 72 -16.66 6.67 2.63
CA LEU A 72 -17.68 7.22 1.74
C LEU A 72 -18.91 6.31 1.81
N ARG A 73 -20.11 6.91 1.85
CA ARG A 73 -21.38 6.18 2.07
C ARG A 73 -21.47 4.98 1.11
N ASN A 74 -21.51 3.77 1.66
CA ASN A 74 -21.58 2.47 0.96
C ASN A 74 -20.40 2.14 0.02
N GLN A 75 -19.25 2.82 0.15
CA GLN A 75 -18.04 2.51 -0.61
C GLN A 75 -16.86 2.28 0.34
N ASN A 76 -16.27 1.08 0.26
CA ASN A 76 -15.23 0.64 1.20
C ASN A 76 -13.81 1.11 0.82
N LEU A 77 -13.56 1.45 -0.45
CA LEU A 77 -12.25 1.85 -0.93
C LEU A 77 -12.39 2.70 -2.20
N VAL A 78 -12.05 4.00 -2.12
CA VAL A 78 -12.17 4.93 -3.26
C VAL A 78 -10.94 5.82 -3.35
N LEU A 79 -10.33 5.88 -4.53
CA LEU A 79 -9.35 6.91 -4.88
C LEU A 79 -10.07 8.04 -5.60
N ILE A 80 -10.02 9.25 -5.04
CA ILE A 80 -10.60 10.45 -5.65
C ILE A 80 -9.44 11.35 -6.05
N PRO A 81 -9.15 11.50 -7.35
CA PRO A 81 -8.12 12.41 -7.84
C PRO A 81 -8.31 13.83 -7.27
N CYS A 82 -7.20 14.52 -7.00
CA CYS A 82 -7.11 15.87 -6.42
C CYS A 82 -7.49 15.94 -4.93
N VAL A 83 -8.44 15.13 -4.45
CA VAL A 83 -8.81 15.07 -3.03
C VAL A 83 -7.80 14.22 -2.24
N ASP A 84 -7.14 13.28 -2.90
CA ASP A 84 -6.06 12.46 -2.36
C ASP A 84 -4.76 13.24 -2.07
N LEU A 85 -4.69 14.52 -2.44
CA LEU A 85 -3.60 15.45 -2.11
C LEU A 85 -3.78 16.14 -0.76
N VAL A 86 -4.95 16.02 -0.13
CA VAL A 86 -5.22 16.64 1.18
C VAL A 86 -4.37 15.96 2.25
N CYS A 87 -3.45 16.72 2.84
CA CYS A 87 -2.69 16.28 4.00
C CYS A 87 -3.56 16.31 5.26
N SER A 88 -3.40 15.29 6.12
CA SER A 88 -3.97 15.34 7.46
C SER A 88 -3.43 16.57 8.21
N PRO A 89 -4.28 17.50 8.68
CA PRO A 89 -3.82 18.60 9.50
C PRO A 89 -3.22 18.06 10.80
N SER A 90 -2.11 18.66 11.26
CA SER A 90 -1.61 18.41 12.61
C SER A 90 -2.67 18.81 13.63
N PRO A 91 -2.80 18.11 14.77
CA PRO A 91 -3.69 18.53 15.85
C PRO A 91 -3.11 19.78 16.53
N SER A 92 -3.29 20.91 15.89
CA SER A 92 -2.95 22.24 16.39
C SER A 92 -4.05 23.18 15.95
N SER A 93 -5.24 23.02 16.52
CA SER A 93 -6.26 24.07 16.75
C SER A 93 -7.56 23.44 17.25
N SER A 94 -7.72 23.37 18.57
CA SER A 94 -9.00 23.48 19.26
C SER A 94 -8.70 23.90 20.70
N GLN A 95 -8.18 25.12 20.85
CA GLN A 95 -8.64 25.96 21.95
C GLN A 95 -9.91 26.62 21.43
N ILE A 96 -11.04 26.31 22.07
CA ILE A 96 -12.14 27.19 22.52
C ILE A 96 -13.00 26.30 23.42
#